data_AF-A0A9D6ET77-F1
#
_entry.id   AF-A0A9D6ET77-F1
#
_cell.length_a   1.000
_cell.length_b   1.000
_cell.length_c   1.000
_cell.angle_alpha   90.00
_cell.angle_beta   90.00
_cell.angle_gamma   90.00
#
_symmetry.space_group_name_H-M   'P 1'
#
loop_
_entity.id
_entity.type
_entity.pdbx_description
1 polymer ?
#
loop_
_entity_poly.entity_id
_entity_poly.type
_entity_poly.pdbx_seq_one_letter_code
_entity_poly.pdbx_strand_id
1 'polypeptide(L)'
;MRQKKGSNLVLKRALLATVLWVILFLYVFLIPPVGIFQFAIFYFLIFFAQYISFGIFFERRRCFLYSAVIIMLLSLQQIRFLNIVTAPIVLGIFITGEIYFRKF
;
A
#
# COMPACT_ATOMS: atom_id res chain seq x y z
N MET A 1 -14.09 -24.91 16.31
CA MET A 1 -13.68 -23.59 16.86
C MET A 1 -12.38 -22.97 16.26
N ARG A 2 -11.69 -23.59 15.27
CA ARG A 2 -10.44 -23.02 14.71
C ARG A 2 -10.63 -21.88 13.67
N GLN A 3 -11.78 -21.78 12.99
CA GLN A 3 -12.00 -20.74 11.97
C GLN A 3 -12.20 -19.31 12.53
N LYS A 4 -12.75 -19.17 13.74
CA LYS A 4 -13.06 -17.84 14.34
C LYS A 4 -11.80 -17.01 14.68
N LYS A 5 -10.67 -17.69 14.96
CA LYS A 5 -9.42 -17.04 15.37
C LYS A 5 -8.70 -16.33 14.20
N GLY A 6 -8.83 -16.86 12.99
CA GLY A 6 -8.28 -16.24 11.76
C GLY A 6 -9.06 -14.99 11.34
N SER A 7 -10.39 -15.03 11.43
CA SER A 7 -11.27 -13.90 11.08
C SER A 7 -11.00 -12.65 11.94
N ASN A 8 -10.83 -12.81 13.26
CA ASN A 8 -10.51 -11.69 14.14
C ASN A 8 -9.14 -11.05 13.85
N LEU A 9 -8.16 -11.82 13.40
CA LEU A 9 -6.83 -11.30 13.05
C LEU A 9 -6.90 -10.49 11.75
N VAL A 10 -7.63 -10.99 10.75
CA VAL A 10 -7.87 -10.32 9.47
C VAL A 10 -8.64 -9.02 9.70
N LEU A 11 -9.70 -9.04 10.52
CA LEU A 11 -10.49 -7.86 10.85
C LEU A 11 -9.65 -6.77 11.55
N LYS A 12 -8.80 -7.16 12.50
CA LYS A 12 -7.88 -6.22 13.18
C LYS A 12 -6.90 -5.59 12.20
N ARG A 13 -6.33 -6.37 11.27
CA ARG A 13 -5.42 -5.85 10.24
C ARG A 13 -6.14 -4.92 9.27
N ALA A 14 -7.37 -5.28 8.87
CA ALA A 14 -8.20 -4.45 8.00
C ALA A 14 -8.56 -3.11 8.68
N LEU A 15 -9.00 -3.13 9.94
CA LEU A 15 -9.26 -1.91 10.71
C LEU A 15 -8.01 -1.03 10.82
N LEU A 16 -6.86 -1.62 11.13
CA LEU A 16 -5.61 -0.90 11.25
C LEU A 16 -5.17 -0.31 9.90
N ALA A 17 -5.34 -1.05 8.80
CA ALA A 17 -5.12 -0.53 7.45
C ALA A 17 -6.02 0.67 7.16
N THR A 18 -7.33 0.55 7.42
CA THR A 18 -8.30 1.65 7.19
C THR A 18 -7.93 2.89 7.99
N VAL A 19 -7.57 2.74 9.27
CA VAL A 19 -7.14 3.86 10.12
C VAL A 19 -5.89 4.53 9.54
N LEU A 20 -4.89 3.76 9.09
CA LEU A 20 -3.70 4.32 8.46
C LEU A 20 -4.00 5.06 7.16
N TRP A 21 -4.91 4.54 6.33
CA TRP A 21 -5.34 5.21 5.11
C TRP A 21 -6.10 6.51 5.41
N VAL A 22 -6.92 6.55 6.46
CA VAL A 22 -7.60 7.77 6.91
C VAL A 22 -6.59 8.79 7.42
N ILE A 23 -5.60 8.38 8.22
CA ILE A 23 -4.52 9.25 8.70
C ILE A 23 -3.73 9.82 7.53
N LEU A 24 -3.36 8.98 6.56
CA LEU A 24 -2.68 9.41 5.34
C LEU A 24 -3.52 10.45 4.58
N PHE A 25 -4.81 10.18 4.40
CA PHE A 25 -5.72 11.09 3.70
C PHE A 25 -5.81 12.45 4.40
N LEU A 26 -5.99 12.44 5.72
CA LEU A 26 -6.00 13.66 6.54
C LEU A 26 -4.66 14.40 6.46
N TYR A 27 -3.54 13.69 6.51
CA TYR A 27 -2.21 14.29 6.39
C TYR A 27 -2.05 15.04 5.07
N VAL A 28 -2.40 14.42 3.95
CA VAL A 28 -2.32 15.05 2.62
C VAL A 28 -3.26 16.24 2.48
N PHE A 29 -4.47 16.15 3.05
CA PHE A 29 -5.47 17.21 2.96
C PHE A 29 -5.11 18.44 3.82
N LEU A 30 -4.62 18.22 5.04
CA LEU A 30 -4.29 19.29 6.00
C LEU A 30 -2.91 19.89 5.75
N ILE A 31 -1.95 19.07 5.31
CA ILE A 31 -0.55 19.47 5.16
C ILE A 31 -0.09 19.04 3.76
N PRO A 32 -0.25 19.90 2.74
CA PRO A 32 0.30 19.59 1.42
C PRO A 32 1.82 19.42 1.58
N PRO A 33 2.42 18.33 1.09
CA PRO A 33 3.85 18.11 1.19
C PRO A 33 4.57 19.10 0.28
N VAL A 34 5.16 20.14 0.87
CA VAL A 34 5.93 21.17 0.14
C VAL A 34 7.44 20.95 0.35
N GLY A 35 7.84 20.40 1.50
CA GLY A 35 9.23 20.13 1.84
C GLY A 35 9.66 18.67 1.66
N ILE A 36 10.94 18.45 1.38
CA ILE A 36 11.55 17.10 1.22
C ILE A 36 11.28 16.20 2.44
N PHE A 37 11.32 16.77 3.65
CA PHE A 37 11.03 16.04 4.88
C PHE A 37 9.57 15.57 4.95
N GLN A 38 8.62 16.40 4.49
CA GLN A 38 7.21 16.03 4.43
C GLN A 38 6.96 14.95 3.38
N PHE A 39 7.66 14.99 2.25
CA PHE A 39 7.64 13.91 1.26
C PHE A 39 8.18 12.59 1.83
N ALA A 40 9.26 12.62 2.61
CA ALA A 40 9.79 11.43 3.25
C ALA A 40 8.78 10.80 4.22
N ILE A 41 8.10 11.62 5.03
CA ILE A 41 7.02 11.17 5.92
C ILE A 41 5.85 10.60 5.12
N PHE A 42 5.46 11.27 4.04
CA PHE A 42 4.39 10.81 3.15
C PHE A 42 4.69 9.42 2.57
N TYR A 43 5.88 9.23 2.00
CA TYR A 43 6.29 7.94 1.45
C TYR A 43 6.39 6.85 2.52
N PHE A 44 6.88 7.19 3.72
CA PHE A 44 6.92 6.26 4.83
C PHE A 44 5.52 5.81 5.25
N LEU A 45 4.57 6.75 5.35
CA LEU A 45 3.18 6.45 5.67
C LEU A 45 2.50 5.60 4.59
N ILE A 46 2.71 5.91 3.31
CA ILE A 46 2.20 5.08 2.20
C ILE A 46 2.76 3.67 2.28
N PHE A 47 4.07 3.53 2.48
CA PHE A 47 4.72 2.23 2.57
C PHE A 47 4.10 1.40 3.69
N PHE A 48 3.91 2.01 4.87
CA PHE A 48 3.36 1.32 6.04
C PHE A 48 1.88 0.93 5.83
N ALA A 49 1.07 1.84 5.28
CA ALA A 49 -0.34 1.58 4.97
C ALA A 49 -0.46 0.43 3.95
N GLN A 50 0.32 0.45 2.87
CA GLN A 50 0.32 -0.60 1.85
C GLN A 50 0.82 -1.93 2.41
N TYR A 51 1.89 -1.92 3.19
CA TYR A 51 2.46 -3.14 3.76
C TYR A 51 1.44 -3.87 4.63
N ILE A 52 0.65 -3.13 5.42
CA ILE A 52 -0.41 -3.69 6.25
C ILE A 52 -1.61 -4.14 5.41
N SER A 53 -2.01 -3.38 4.39
CA SER A 53 -3.06 -3.77 3.44
C SER A 53 -2.69 -5.08 2.72
N PHE A 54 -1.46 -5.22 2.23
CA PHE A 54 -0.98 -6.44 1.60
C PHE A 54 -0.82 -7.59 2.58
N GLY A 55 -0.48 -7.29 3.84
CA GLY A 55 -0.41 -8.28 4.92
C GLY A 55 -1.75 -8.96 5.27
N ILE A 56 -2.86 -8.52 4.66
CA ILE A 56 -4.16 -9.20 4.72
C ILE A 56 -4.21 -10.38 3.75
N PHE A 57 -3.55 -10.27 2.59
CA PHE A 57 -3.67 -11.23 1.49
C PHE A 57 -2.40 -12.05 1.24
N PHE A 58 -1.22 -11.49 1.51
CA PHE A 58 0.07 -12.06 1.11
C PHE A 58 1.01 -12.34 2.29
N GLU A 59 2.06 -13.11 2.01
CA GLU A 59 3.15 -13.37 2.95
C GLU A 59 4.04 -12.13 3.16
N ARG A 60 4.65 -11.99 4.34
CA ARG A 60 5.43 -10.80 4.73
C ARG A 60 6.49 -10.37 3.69
N ARG A 61 7.21 -11.32 3.09
CA ARG A 61 8.24 -11.03 2.07
C ARG A 61 7.64 -10.39 0.81
N ARG A 62 6.50 -10.90 0.35
CA ARG A 62 5.78 -10.37 -0.82
C ARG A 62 5.17 -9.01 -0.52
N CYS A 63 4.64 -8.81 0.68
CA CYS A 63 4.14 -7.50 1.12
C CYS A 63 5.23 -6.43 1.03
N PHE A 64 6.42 -6.74 1.54
CA PHE A 64 7.56 -5.82 1.48
C PHE A 64 7.96 -5.50 0.04
N LEU A 65 8.08 -6.53 -0.82
CA LEU A 65 8.42 -6.35 -2.23
C LEU A 65 7.40 -5.47 -2.96
N TYR A 66 6.11 -5.75 -2.83
CA TYR A 66 5.08 -4.96 -3.50
C TYR A 66 5.03 -3.52 -3.00
N SER A 67 5.07 -3.30 -1.68
CA SER A 67 5.12 -1.94 -1.13
C SER A 67 6.37 -1.17 -1.57
N ALA A 68 7.54 -1.82 -1.63
CA ALA A 68 8.77 -1.19 -2.10
C ALA A 68 8.69 -0.82 -3.59
N VAL A 69 8.16 -1.73 -4.43
CA VAL A 69 7.96 -1.48 -5.86
C VAL A 69 7.01 -0.31 -6.09
N ILE A 70 5.92 -0.21 -5.33
CA ILE A 70 4.97 0.90 -5.48
C ILE A 70 5.60 2.22 -5.04
N ILE A 71 6.35 2.25 -3.94
CA ILE A 71 7.08 3.48 -3.54
C ILE A 71 8.09 3.91 -4.60
N MET A 72 8.82 2.95 -5.19
CA MET A 72 9.75 3.23 -6.28
C MET A 72 9.02 3.83 -7.49
N LEU A 73 7.88 3.24 -7.87
CA LEU A 73 7.04 3.76 -8.96
C LEU A 73 6.49 5.16 -8.66
N LEU A 74 5.98 5.40 -7.46
CA LEU A 74 5.48 6.72 -7.05
C LEU A 74 6.60 7.77 -7.07
N SER A 75 7.81 7.40 -6.64
CA SER A 75 8.98 8.28 -6.71
C SER A 75 9.34 8.63 -8.15
N LEU A 76 9.26 7.66 -9.08
CA LEU A 76 9.45 7.89 -10.51
C LEU A 76 8.34 8.75 -11.13
N GLN A 77 7.10 8.63 -10.65
CA GLN A 77 5.99 9.51 -11.06
C GLN A 77 6.22 10.96 -10.61
N GLN A 78 6.77 11.19 -9.41
CA GLN A 78 7.09 12.54 -8.93
C GLN A 78 8.11 13.24 -9.86
N ILE A 79 8.98 12.47 -10.53
CA ILE A 79 9.98 12.96 -11.49
C ILE A 79 9.38 13.13 -12.91
N ARG A 80 8.05 13.01 -13.07
CA ARG A 80 7.30 13.07 -14.34
C ARG A 80 7.62 11.96 -15.36
N PHE A 81 8.30 10.89 -14.97
CA PHE A 81 8.61 9.78 -15.88
C PHE A 81 7.42 8.83 -16.12
N LEU A 82 6.42 8.84 -15.22
CA LEU A 82 5.17 8.08 -15.35
C LEU A 82 3.98 8.94 -14.96
N ASN A 83 2.90 8.88 -15.77
CA ASN A 83 1.67 9.61 -15.53
C ASN A 83 0.89 9.06 -14.33
N ILE A 84 0.13 9.91 -13.63
CA ILE A 84 -0.76 9.55 -12.51
C ILE A 84 -1.72 8.40 -12.86
N VAL A 85 -2.10 8.27 -14.14
CA VAL A 85 -2.96 7.21 -14.67
C VAL A 85 -2.29 5.82 -14.64
N THR A 86 -0.96 5.75 -14.68
CA THR A 86 -0.23 4.49 -14.79
C THR A 86 -0.08 3.75 -13.46
N ALA A 87 -0.09 4.45 -12.31
CA ALA A 87 0.03 3.81 -11.00
C ALA A 87 -1.15 2.89 -10.64
N PRO A 88 -2.42 3.31 -10.81
CA PRO A 88 -3.57 2.43 -10.62
C PRO A 88 -3.54 1.21 -11.55
N ILE A 89 -3.09 1.39 -12.80
CA ILE A 89 -3.00 0.31 -13.79
C ILE A 89 -1.92 -0.70 -13.39
N VAL A 90 -0.75 -0.25 -12.95
CA VAL A 90 0.32 -1.14 -12.50
C VAL A 90 -0.09 -1.88 -11.23
N LEU A 91 -0.77 -1.21 -10.29
CA LEU A 91 -1.38 -1.87 -9.12
C LEU A 91 -2.38 -2.96 -9.54
N GLY A 92 -3.23 -2.66 -10.53
CA GLY A 92 -4.16 -3.63 -11.11
C GLY A 92 -3.45 -4.83 -11.70
N ILE A 93 -2.42 -4.62 -12.53
CA ILE A 93 -1.63 -5.68 -13.15
C ILE A 93 -0.94 -6.55 -12.09
N PHE A 94 -0.37 -5.96 -11.03
CA PHE A 94 0.24 -6.73 -9.94
C PHE A 94 -0.78 -7.59 -9.19
N ILE A 95 -1.95 -7.05 -8.89
CA ILE A 95 -3.03 -7.78 -8.20
C ILE A 95 -3.57 -8.90 -9.10
N THR A 96 -3.85 -8.62 -10.37
CA THR A 96 -4.34 -9.62 -11.33
C THR A 96 -3.30 -10.70 -11.61
N GLY A 97 -2.02 -10.33 -11.72
CA GLY A 97 -0.91 -11.26 -11.86
C GLY A 97 -0.81 -12.21 -10.66
N GLU A 98 -0.90 -11.72 -9.43
CA GLU A 98 -0.91 -12.55 -8.22
C GLU A 98 -2.10 -13.52 -8.17
N ILE A 99 -3.30 -13.05 -8.54
CA ILE A 99 -4.50 -13.92 -8.60
C ILE A 99 -4.31 -15.03 -9.65
N TYR A 100 -3.72 -14.71 -10.79
CA TYR A 100 -3.46 -15.67 -11.86
C TYR A 100 -2.41 -16.72 -11.43
N PHE A 101 -1.30 -16.28 -10.83
CA PHE A 101 -0.23 -17.15 -10.35
C PHE A 101 -0.54 -17.88 -9.04
N ARG A 102 -1.63 -17.55 -8.34
CA ARG A 102 -2.12 -18.34 -7.19
C ARG A 102 -2.85 -19.63 -7.59
N LYS A 103 -3.23 -19.74 -8.87
CA LYS A 103 -4.04 -20.85 -9.40
C LYS A 103 -3.18 -21.96 -10.04
N PHE A 104 -1.89 -21.70 -10.24
CA PHE A 104 -0.86 -22.66 -10.63
C PHE A 104 0.04 -22.96 -9.43
#